data_AF-A0AAD6RS11-F1
#
_entry.id   AF-A0AAD6RS11-F1
#
_cell.length_a   1.000
_cell.length_b   1.000
_cell.length_c   1.000
_cell.angle_alpha   90.00
_cell.angle_beta   90.00
_cell.angle_gamma   90.00
#
_symmetry.space_group_name_H-M   'P 1'
#
loop_
_entity.id
_entity.type
_entity.pdbx_description
1 polymer ?
#
loop_
_entity_poly.entity_id
_entity_poly.type
_entity_poly.pdbx_seq_one_letter_code
_entity_poly.pdbx_strand_id
1 'polypeptide(L)'
;MLYSMLMGSCKELSPFKTLVRLPVARVLEHAHLLDLLYHIIVPKVEESVNIPEEVKDHTKATQENEEPSVGSTYMKQLLIEIWNLFSSLNIRFLKKLLESAPVAVILKLPWSILSNVLGLGSAKQPDAFSESQNPPLVEEITIPSVTQLSKCGVRFVPSKGSISTINFDKKTCTFYLPTVSLDVNSDVVLRNLVAYEASNASGPMVFTRYTELMNGIIDTEEDAKILRERGIILNHLKNDEEVANVWNGMSRSIRLTKVPFLDKAIEDVNKYHDGLFKVKVEKFMKQHVFSSWKLLTLLASILLLLLACLQALCSVYDCVRLFHIQY
;
A
#
# COMPACT_ATOMS: atom_id res chain seq x y z
N MET A 1 -40.32 26.74 -14.31
CA MET A 1 -39.57 27.46 -13.26
C MET A 1 -38.92 26.49 -12.28
N LEU A 2 -39.68 25.59 -11.62
CA LEU A 2 -39.11 24.63 -10.65
C LEU A 2 -38.02 23.72 -11.26
N TYR A 3 -38.29 23.09 -12.41
CA TYR A 3 -37.30 22.24 -13.09
C TYR A 3 -35.97 22.95 -13.38
N SER A 4 -36.02 24.18 -13.90
CA SER A 4 -34.81 24.96 -14.19
C SER A 4 -34.05 25.36 -12.92
N MET A 5 -34.75 25.62 -11.82
CA MET A 5 -34.12 25.89 -10.52
C MET A 5 -33.43 24.63 -9.97
N LEU A 6 -34.12 23.48 -9.96
CA LEU A 6 -33.57 22.21 -9.49
C LEU A 6 -32.34 21.79 -10.31
N MET A 7 -32.43 21.83 -11.65
CA MET A 7 -31.30 21.51 -12.51
C MET A 7 -30.16 22.53 -12.38
N GLY A 8 -30.47 23.79 -12.09
CA GLY A 8 -29.47 24.81 -11.76
C GLY A 8 -28.71 24.48 -10.48
N SER A 9 -29.43 24.16 -9.40
CA SER A 9 -28.81 23.75 -8.12
C SER A 9 -28.01 22.46 -8.25
N CYS A 10 -28.53 21.44 -8.95
CA CYS A 10 -27.77 20.21 -9.20
C CYS A 10 -26.51 20.47 -10.04
N LYS A 11 -26.52 21.46 -10.94
CA LYS A 11 -25.34 21.87 -11.70
C LYS A 11 -24.27 22.52 -10.84
N GLU A 12 -24.70 23.34 -9.90
CA GLU A 12 -23.81 24.06 -9.00
C GLU A 12 -23.21 23.13 -7.94
N LEU A 13 -24.01 22.22 -7.40
CA LEU A 13 -23.58 21.27 -6.36
C LEU A 13 -22.91 20.01 -6.92
N SER A 14 -23.09 19.68 -8.20
CA SER A 14 -22.51 18.47 -8.76
C SER A 14 -20.98 18.58 -8.80
N PRO A 15 -20.24 17.63 -8.19
CA PRO A 15 -18.80 17.59 -8.29
C PRO A 15 -18.35 17.25 -9.72
N PHE A 16 -19.20 16.65 -10.55
CA PHE A 16 -18.89 16.32 -11.94
C PHE A 16 -19.42 17.39 -12.90
N LYS A 17 -18.57 17.83 -13.84
CA LYS A 17 -18.95 18.81 -14.88
C LYS A 17 -20.00 18.31 -15.87
N THR A 18 -20.05 17.00 -16.10
CA THR A 18 -20.94 16.41 -17.11
C THR A 18 -22.29 16.09 -16.49
N LEU A 19 -23.24 17.01 -16.66
CA LEU A 19 -24.64 16.76 -16.31
C LEU A 19 -25.35 15.97 -17.40
N VAL A 20 -25.86 14.79 -17.06
CA VAL A 20 -26.88 14.12 -17.86
C VAL A 20 -28.17 14.92 -17.72
N ARG A 21 -28.67 15.51 -18.82
CA ARG A 21 -29.99 16.17 -18.81
C ARG A 21 -31.06 15.11 -18.60
N LEU A 22 -31.67 15.08 -17.42
CA LEU A 22 -32.80 14.23 -17.13
C LEU A 22 -34.10 14.83 -17.70
N PRO A 23 -35.00 14.00 -18.26
CA PRO A 23 -36.35 14.44 -18.63
C PRO A 23 -37.09 15.02 -17.43
N VAL A 24 -37.95 16.02 -17.67
CA VAL A 24 -38.71 16.72 -16.61
C VAL A 24 -39.50 15.76 -15.71
N ALA A 25 -40.11 14.72 -16.30
CA ALA A 25 -40.85 13.69 -15.55
C ALA A 25 -39.99 13.01 -14.49
N ARG A 26 -38.77 12.57 -14.85
CA ARG A 26 -37.84 11.93 -13.93
C ARG A 26 -37.34 12.88 -12.84
N VAL A 27 -37.17 14.17 -13.13
CA VAL A 27 -36.74 15.13 -12.12
C VAL A 27 -37.80 15.32 -11.04
N LEU A 28 -39.09 15.29 -11.40
CA LEU A 28 -40.21 15.48 -10.47
C LEU A 28 -40.57 14.21 -9.67
N GLU A 29 -40.03 13.04 -10.04
CA GLU A 29 -40.23 11.79 -9.31
C GLU A 29 -39.43 11.71 -8.00
N HIS A 30 -38.42 12.55 -7.82
CA HIS A 30 -37.55 12.53 -6.64
C HIS A 30 -38.11 13.42 -5.53
N ALA A 31 -38.29 12.84 -4.34
CA ALA A 31 -38.87 13.55 -3.20
C ALA A 31 -37.88 14.52 -2.52
N HIS A 32 -36.58 14.37 -2.78
CA HIS A 32 -35.52 15.11 -2.10
C HIS A 32 -34.42 15.57 -3.07
N LEU A 33 -33.80 16.73 -2.81
CA LEU A 33 -32.78 17.31 -3.70
C LEU A 33 -31.51 16.44 -3.75
N LEU A 34 -31.10 15.87 -2.61
CA LEU A 34 -29.93 14.98 -2.53
C LEU A 34 -30.18 13.67 -3.29
N ASP A 35 -31.42 13.19 -3.30
CA ASP A 35 -31.85 12.01 -4.05
C ASP A 35 -31.73 12.25 -5.56
N LEU A 36 -32.28 13.40 -6.02
CA LEU A 36 -32.11 13.84 -7.40
C LEU A 36 -30.63 14.01 -7.79
N LEU A 37 -29.83 14.66 -6.93
CA LEU A 37 -28.40 14.88 -7.16
C LEU A 37 -27.65 13.54 -7.27
N TYR A 38 -27.94 12.59 -6.39
CA TYR A 38 -27.37 11.26 -6.41
C TYR A 38 -27.67 10.54 -7.73
N HIS A 39 -28.92 10.53 -8.20
CA HIS A 39 -29.30 9.87 -9.45
C HIS A 39 -28.78 10.55 -10.72
N ILE A 40 -28.37 11.81 -10.64
CA ILE A 40 -27.66 12.52 -11.71
C ILE A 40 -26.19 12.09 -11.79
N ILE A 41 -25.56 11.89 -10.63
CA ILE A 41 -24.13 11.60 -10.49
C ILE A 41 -23.83 10.12 -10.73
N VAL A 42 -24.62 9.26 -10.09
CA VAL A 42 -24.35 7.82 -10.02
C VAL A 42 -25.01 7.12 -11.20
N PRO A 43 -24.23 6.39 -12.03
CA PRO A 43 -24.79 5.61 -13.12
C PRO A 43 -25.70 4.51 -12.55
N LYS A 44 -26.85 4.28 -13.20
CA LYS A 44 -27.68 3.11 -12.89
C LYS A 44 -26.94 1.86 -13.31
N VAL A 45 -26.50 1.06 -12.34
CA VAL A 45 -26.00 -0.29 -12.59
C VAL A 45 -27.21 -1.20 -12.59
N GLU A 46 -27.58 -1.75 -13.73
CA GLU A 46 -28.63 -2.77 -13.79
C GLU A 46 -28.15 -4.02 -13.04
N GLU A 47 -28.92 -4.45 -12.05
CA GLU A 47 -28.68 -5.68 -11.31
C GLU A 47 -28.93 -6.88 -12.22
N SER A 48 -27.92 -7.31 -12.98
CA SER A 48 -27.85 -8.71 -13.40
C SER A 48 -27.27 -9.53 -12.25
N VAL A 49 -28.07 -9.67 -11.20
CA VAL A 49 -27.74 -10.48 -10.04
C VAL A 49 -28.53 -11.79 -10.15
N ASN A 50 -27.91 -12.79 -10.78
CA ASN A 50 -28.13 -14.16 -10.33
C ASN A 50 -27.22 -14.33 -9.12
N ILE A 51 -27.77 -14.18 -7.92
CA ILE A 51 -27.20 -14.75 -6.70
C ILE A 51 -27.58 -16.23 -6.73
N PRO A 52 -26.63 -17.18 -6.76
CA PRO A 52 -26.84 -18.44 -6.08
C PRO A 52 -26.53 -18.20 -4.60
N GLU A 53 -27.60 -18.09 -3.81
CA GLU A 53 -27.56 -18.55 -2.43
C GLU A 53 -27.28 -20.04 -2.49
N GLU A 54 -26.02 -20.44 -2.30
CA GLU A 54 -25.74 -21.74 -1.69
C GLU A 54 -24.46 -21.60 -0.86
N VAL A 55 -24.67 -21.47 0.44
CA VAL A 55 -23.76 -22.04 1.43
C VAL A 55 -23.73 -23.54 1.15
N LYS A 56 -22.71 -23.99 0.43
CA LYS A 56 -22.26 -25.39 0.47
C LYS A 56 -20.86 -25.41 1.05
N ASP A 57 -20.84 -25.90 2.29
CA ASP A 57 -19.71 -26.53 2.93
C ASP A 57 -19.02 -27.49 1.94
N HIS A 58 -17.85 -27.05 1.48
CA HIS A 58 -16.85 -27.94 0.95
C HIS A 58 -15.58 -27.76 1.77
N THR A 59 -15.58 -28.45 2.90
CA THR A 59 -14.41 -29.14 3.44
C THR A 59 -13.65 -29.82 2.28
N LYS A 60 -12.62 -29.14 1.75
CA LYS A 60 -11.54 -29.74 0.98
C LYS A 60 -10.22 -29.26 1.55
N ALA A 61 -9.56 -30.18 2.23
CA ALA A 61 -8.16 -30.12 2.58
C ALA A 61 -7.36 -29.63 1.36
N THR A 62 -6.83 -28.41 1.46
CA THR A 62 -5.77 -27.95 0.58
C THR A 62 -4.51 -27.97 1.42
N GLN A 63 -3.62 -28.88 1.02
CA GLN A 63 -2.29 -29.04 1.54
C GLN A 63 -1.60 -27.69 1.62
N GLU A 64 -1.04 -27.41 2.79
CA GLU A 64 0.00 -26.42 2.99
C GLU A 64 1.17 -26.78 2.06
N ASN A 65 1.16 -26.25 0.85
CA ASN A 65 2.38 -26.08 0.09
C ASN A 65 3.02 -24.79 0.62
N GLU A 66 3.82 -24.97 1.68
CA GLU A 66 4.90 -24.06 1.99
C GLU A 66 5.80 -23.95 0.74
N GLU A 67 5.57 -22.94 -0.08
CA GLU A 67 6.62 -22.55 -1.03
C GLU A 67 7.79 -21.97 -0.23
N PRO A 68 9.01 -22.47 -0.49
CA PRO A 68 10.14 -22.22 0.35
C PRO A 68 10.45 -20.73 0.32
N SER A 69 10.57 -20.15 1.50
CA SER A 69 11.18 -18.85 1.72
C SER A 69 12.57 -18.83 1.02
N VAL A 70 12.61 -18.38 -0.23
CA VAL A 70 13.82 -18.27 -1.06
C VAL A 70 14.83 -17.31 -0.41
N GLY A 71 14.35 -16.38 0.42
CA GLY A 71 15.19 -15.51 1.27
C GLY A 71 15.82 -16.23 2.48
N SER A 72 15.17 -17.24 3.05
CA SER A 72 15.80 -18.15 4.03
C SER A 72 16.94 -18.91 3.36
N THR A 73 16.77 -19.33 2.11
CA THR A 73 17.83 -19.99 1.35
C THR A 73 19.01 -19.05 1.16
N TYR A 74 18.80 -17.81 0.72
CA TYR A 74 19.90 -16.85 0.50
C TYR A 74 20.57 -16.40 1.81
N MET A 75 19.80 -16.13 2.87
CA MET A 75 20.36 -15.77 4.19
C MET A 75 21.06 -16.95 4.86
N LYS A 76 20.51 -18.17 4.75
CA LYS A 76 21.21 -19.40 5.17
C LYS A 76 22.47 -19.59 4.35
N GLN A 77 22.42 -19.32 3.04
CA GLN A 77 23.57 -19.48 2.15
C GLN A 77 24.65 -18.44 2.45
N LEU A 78 24.29 -17.19 2.73
CA LEU A 78 25.24 -16.19 3.25
C LEU A 78 25.83 -16.62 4.59
N LEU A 79 24.99 -17.09 5.53
CA LEU A 79 25.46 -17.59 6.82
C LEU A 79 26.38 -18.81 6.68
N ILE A 80 26.12 -19.70 5.71
CA ILE A 80 26.95 -20.87 5.39
C ILE A 80 28.26 -20.44 4.72
N GLU A 81 28.23 -19.51 3.79
CA GLU A 81 29.44 -18.96 3.16
C GLU A 81 30.32 -18.26 4.20
N ILE A 82 29.71 -17.47 5.07
CA ILE A 82 30.39 -16.84 6.21
C ILE A 82 30.95 -17.92 7.14
N TRP A 83 30.15 -18.90 7.54
CA TRP A 83 30.61 -20.03 8.37
C TRP A 83 31.76 -20.81 7.72
N ASN A 84 31.75 -20.98 6.40
CA ASN A 84 32.81 -21.64 5.65
C ASN A 84 34.09 -20.78 5.58
N LEU A 85 33.96 -19.45 5.46
CA LEU A 85 35.10 -18.54 5.59
C LEU A 85 35.69 -18.63 7.00
N PHE A 86 34.85 -18.66 8.04
CA PHE A 86 35.28 -18.87 9.43
C PHE A 86 35.90 -20.26 9.68
N SER A 87 35.40 -21.31 9.02
CA SER A 87 35.95 -22.67 9.17
C SER A 87 37.26 -22.86 8.40
N SER A 88 37.49 -22.07 7.34
CA SER A 88 38.76 -22.02 6.62
C SER A 88 39.89 -21.34 7.41
N LEU A 89 39.56 -20.56 8.46
CA LEU A 89 40.56 -20.07 9.39
C LEU A 89 41.13 -21.24 10.20
N ASN A 90 42.45 -21.37 10.18
CA ASN A 90 43.18 -22.42 10.87
C ASN A 90 42.77 -22.51 12.35
N ILE A 91 42.13 -23.61 12.77
CA ILE A 91 41.64 -23.83 14.15
C ILE A 91 42.77 -23.69 15.18
N ARG A 92 44.02 -24.00 14.79
CA ARG A 92 45.22 -23.81 15.63
C ARG A 92 45.51 -22.33 15.91
N PHE A 93 45.19 -21.44 14.97
CA PHE A 93 45.28 -19.99 15.13
C PHE A 93 44.16 -19.45 16.03
N LEU A 94 42.93 -19.94 15.84
CA LEU A 94 41.77 -19.57 16.65
C LEU A 94 41.94 -19.96 18.12
N LYS A 95 42.51 -21.16 18.38
CA LYS A 95 42.86 -21.63 19.73
C LYS A 95 43.96 -20.78 20.38
N LYS A 96 44.99 -20.39 19.61
CA LYS A 96 46.09 -19.52 20.08
C LYS A 96 45.64 -18.07 20.32
N LEU A 97 44.63 -17.62 19.58
CA LEU A 97 43.97 -16.33 19.75
C LEU A 97 43.10 -16.32 21.01
N LEU A 98 42.35 -17.41 21.27
CA LEU A 98 41.55 -17.60 22.49
C LEU A 98 42.42 -17.70 23.75
N GLU A 99 43.63 -18.24 23.62
CA GLU A 99 44.63 -18.35 24.68
C GLU A 99 45.44 -17.05 24.89
N SER A 100 45.24 -16.02 24.07
CA SER A 100 45.87 -14.71 24.28
C SER A 100 45.13 -13.93 25.38
N ALA A 101 45.90 -13.43 26.37
CA ALA A 101 45.39 -12.72 27.55
C ALA A 101 44.33 -11.61 27.27
N PRO A 102 44.42 -10.79 26.21
CA PRO A 102 43.40 -9.75 25.97
C PRO A 102 42.05 -10.29 25.45
N VAL A 103 42.02 -11.44 24.74
CA VAL A 103 40.78 -12.01 24.17
C VAL A 103 39.94 -12.72 25.23
N ALA A 104 40.59 -13.36 26.21
CA ALA A 104 39.93 -13.98 27.34
C ALA A 104 39.15 -12.98 28.22
N VAL A 105 39.51 -11.69 28.20
CA VAL A 105 38.79 -10.62 28.90
C VAL A 105 37.49 -10.26 28.18
N ILE A 106 37.51 -10.25 26.83
CA ILE A 106 36.32 -9.96 26.00
C ILE A 106 35.30 -11.10 26.10
N LEU A 107 35.76 -12.36 26.15
CA LEU A 107 34.92 -13.55 26.37
C LEU A 107 34.36 -13.66 27.80
N LYS A 108 34.95 -12.95 28.76
CA LYS A 108 34.47 -12.87 30.14
C LYS A 108 33.48 -11.72 30.37
N LEU A 109 33.19 -10.91 29.36
CA LEU A 109 32.10 -9.93 29.46
C LEU A 109 30.78 -10.69 29.64
N PRO A 110 29.97 -10.35 30.65
CA PRO A 110 28.69 -11.01 30.87
C PRO A 110 27.81 -10.91 29.63
N TRP A 111 27.31 -12.06 29.15
CA TRP A 111 26.40 -12.15 28.00
C TRP A 111 25.12 -11.29 28.17
N SER A 112 24.81 -10.90 29.42
CA SER A 112 23.74 -9.98 29.80
C SER A 112 23.94 -8.52 29.36
N ILE A 113 25.15 -8.11 28.99
CA ILE A 113 25.41 -6.74 28.47
C ILE A 113 25.14 -6.68 26.96
N LEU A 114 25.42 -7.76 26.23
CA LEU A 114 25.18 -7.85 24.78
C LEU A 114 23.69 -8.02 24.42
N SER A 115 22.91 -8.76 25.23
CA SER A 115 21.46 -8.91 24.99
C SER A 115 20.70 -7.60 25.07
N ASN A 116 21.14 -6.68 25.94
CA ASN A 116 20.47 -5.39 26.16
C ASN A 116 20.84 -4.35 25.09
N VAL A 117 22.04 -4.45 24.49
CA VAL A 117 22.48 -3.59 23.38
C VAL A 117 21.90 -4.05 22.04
N LEU A 118 21.60 -5.34 21.89
CA LEU A 118 21.08 -5.91 20.64
C LEU A 118 19.54 -5.92 20.52
N GLY A 119 18.81 -5.40 21.51
CA GLY A 119 17.37 -5.15 21.39
C GLY A 119 16.53 -6.39 21.04
N LEU A 120 16.99 -7.60 21.36
CA LEU A 120 16.19 -8.82 21.36
C LEU A 120 15.70 -9.08 22.78
N GLY A 121 14.81 -8.21 23.25
CA GLY A 121 14.25 -8.26 24.60
C GLY A 121 12.72 -8.29 24.55
N SER A 122 12.18 -9.50 24.59
CA SER A 122 10.88 -9.92 25.14
C SER A 122 9.63 -9.07 24.86
N ALA A 123 8.72 -9.68 24.11
CA ALA A 123 7.31 -9.30 24.03
C ALA A 123 6.71 -9.13 25.43
N LYS A 124 6.13 -7.97 25.70
CA LYS A 124 5.17 -7.76 26.79
C LYS A 124 3.79 -7.61 26.17
N GLN A 125 2.97 -8.62 26.39
CA GLN A 125 1.51 -8.53 26.34
C GLN A 125 1.03 -7.74 27.58
N PRO A 126 0.00 -6.91 27.45
CA PRO A 126 -0.91 -6.65 28.55
C PRO A 126 -2.30 -7.18 28.21
N ASP A 127 -2.82 -8.03 29.10
CA ASP A 127 -4.24 -8.39 29.15
C ASP A 127 -5.04 -7.23 29.75
N ALA A 128 -6.16 -6.86 29.11
CA ALA A 128 -7.52 -6.90 29.69
C ALA A 128 -8.52 -6.08 28.85
N PHE A 129 -9.46 -6.82 28.26
CA PHE A 129 -10.86 -6.49 27.95
C PHE A 129 -11.23 -5.12 27.34
N SER A 130 -11.65 -5.18 26.08
CA SER A 130 -12.89 -4.54 25.65
C SER A 130 -13.55 -5.44 24.60
N GLU A 131 -14.75 -5.93 24.92
CA GLU A 131 -15.65 -6.48 23.92
C GLU A 131 -15.88 -5.42 22.84
N SER A 132 -15.47 -5.72 21.62
CA SER A 132 -15.98 -5.03 20.44
C SER A 132 -16.11 -6.11 19.38
N GLN A 133 -17.35 -6.40 19.02
CA GLN A 133 -17.64 -7.26 17.88
C GLN A 133 -16.84 -6.76 16.70
N ASN A 134 -15.96 -7.59 16.14
CA ASN A 134 -15.26 -7.27 14.91
C ASN A 134 -16.32 -6.91 13.86
N PRO A 135 -16.38 -5.64 13.40
CA PRO A 135 -17.20 -5.30 12.26
C PRO A 135 -16.70 -6.14 11.07
N PRO A 136 -17.54 -6.41 10.05
CA PRO A 136 -17.05 -7.06 8.84
C PRO A 136 -15.81 -6.28 8.36
N LEU A 137 -14.68 -6.97 8.20
CA LEU A 137 -13.40 -6.37 7.82
C LEU A 137 -13.62 -5.59 6.52
N VAL A 138 -13.71 -4.26 6.64
CA VAL A 138 -13.80 -3.36 5.50
C VAL A 138 -12.41 -3.36 4.88
N GLU A 139 -12.24 -4.14 3.81
CA GLU A 139 -10.99 -4.16 3.05
C GLU A 139 -10.75 -2.78 2.45
N GLU A 140 -9.73 -2.11 2.96
CA GLU A 140 -9.20 -0.88 2.40
C GLU A 140 -8.76 -1.12 0.95
N ILE A 141 -9.15 -0.23 0.04
CA ILE A 141 -8.68 -0.31 -1.34
C ILE A 141 -7.17 -0.21 -1.32
N THR A 142 -6.52 -1.32 -1.64
CA THR A 142 -5.08 -1.33 -1.83
C THR A 142 -4.81 -0.86 -3.25
N ILE A 143 -4.40 0.40 -3.42
CA ILE A 143 -3.99 0.96 -4.70
C ILE A 143 -2.80 1.92 -4.47
N PRO A 144 -1.76 1.93 -5.33
CA PRO A 144 -0.66 2.88 -5.22
C PRO A 144 -1.10 4.33 -5.49
N SER A 145 -0.44 5.30 -4.87
CA SER A 145 -0.77 6.72 -5.07
C SER A 145 -0.47 7.20 -6.48
N VAL A 146 -1.06 8.33 -6.90
CA VAL A 146 -0.84 8.96 -8.21
C VAL A 146 0.64 9.15 -8.50
N THR A 147 1.43 9.57 -7.51
CA THR A 147 2.87 9.77 -7.63
C THR A 147 3.59 8.45 -7.87
N GLN A 148 3.22 7.38 -7.14
CA GLN A 148 3.80 6.05 -7.33
C GLN A 148 3.47 5.47 -8.71
N LEU A 149 2.21 5.58 -9.13
CA LEU A 149 1.74 5.15 -10.45
C LEU A 149 2.41 5.94 -11.58
N SER A 150 2.54 7.26 -11.43
CA SER A 150 3.22 8.12 -12.41
C SER A 150 4.70 7.78 -12.56
N LYS A 151 5.40 7.48 -11.45
CA LYS A 151 6.80 6.99 -11.47
C LYS A 151 6.95 5.64 -12.18
N CYS A 152 5.87 4.88 -12.29
CA CYS A 152 5.78 3.61 -12.98
C CYS A 152 5.31 3.72 -14.44
N GLY A 153 5.12 4.95 -14.95
CA GLY A 153 4.72 5.19 -16.34
C GLY A 153 3.22 5.20 -16.59
N VAL A 154 2.39 5.12 -15.55
CA VAL A 154 0.93 5.28 -15.68
C VAL A 154 0.62 6.73 -16.03
N ARG A 155 -0.16 6.93 -17.09
CA ARG A 155 -0.67 8.26 -17.48
C ARG A 155 -2.09 8.44 -16.97
N PHE A 156 -2.34 9.60 -16.37
CA PHE A 156 -3.67 10.00 -15.94
C PHE A 156 -4.32 10.89 -17.00
N VAL A 157 -5.52 10.54 -17.46
CA VAL A 157 -6.24 11.26 -18.51
C VAL A 157 -7.71 11.46 -18.11
N PRO A 158 -8.27 12.66 -18.30
CA PRO A 158 -9.67 12.91 -18.00
C PRO A 158 -10.59 12.18 -18.98
N SER A 159 -11.59 11.48 -18.46
CA SER A 159 -12.65 10.86 -19.26
C SER A 159 -13.81 11.82 -19.49
N LYS A 160 -14.46 11.69 -20.66
CA LYS A 160 -15.67 12.43 -21.00
C LYS A 160 -16.90 11.67 -20.46
N GLY A 161 -17.17 11.78 -19.16
CA GLY A 161 -18.37 11.18 -18.56
C GLY A 161 -18.40 11.24 -17.04
N SER A 162 -19.19 10.37 -16.43
CA SER A 162 -19.30 10.20 -14.98
C SER A 162 -18.45 9.02 -14.49
N ILE A 163 -18.68 8.56 -13.26
CA ILE A 163 -17.99 7.45 -12.61
C ILE A 163 -17.92 6.20 -13.49
N SER A 164 -18.94 5.91 -14.31
CA SER A 164 -18.96 4.75 -15.22
C SER A 164 -17.86 4.73 -16.28
N THR A 165 -17.18 5.85 -16.51
CA THR A 165 -16.10 5.97 -17.49
C THR A 165 -14.71 5.66 -16.94
N ILE A 166 -14.61 5.32 -15.65
CA ILE A 166 -13.35 4.93 -15.01
C ILE A 166 -12.89 3.61 -15.61
N ASN A 167 -11.67 3.60 -16.15
CA ASN A 167 -11.08 2.43 -16.77
C ASN A 167 -9.56 2.55 -16.80
N PHE A 168 -8.87 1.41 -16.79
CA PHE A 168 -7.44 1.34 -17.05
C PHE A 168 -7.16 0.62 -18.36
N ASP A 169 -6.55 1.34 -19.30
CA ASP A 169 -6.09 0.75 -20.55
C ASP A 169 -4.66 0.23 -20.40
N LYS A 170 -4.54 -1.09 -20.27
CA LYS A 170 -3.26 -1.81 -20.15
C LYS A 170 -2.33 -1.61 -21.34
N LYS A 171 -2.85 -1.41 -22.55
CA LYS A 171 -2.02 -1.27 -23.76
C LYS A 171 -1.30 0.07 -23.76
N THR A 172 -2.04 1.13 -23.41
CA THR A 172 -1.48 2.47 -23.38
C THR A 172 -0.91 2.85 -22.01
N CYS A 173 -1.15 2.05 -20.97
CA CYS A 173 -0.82 2.36 -19.57
C CYS A 173 -1.51 3.66 -19.11
N THR A 174 -2.78 3.81 -19.46
CA THR A 174 -3.56 5.03 -19.19
C THR A 174 -4.68 4.75 -18.21
N PHE A 175 -4.71 5.49 -17.10
CA PHE A 175 -5.80 5.49 -16.14
C PHE A 175 -6.74 6.66 -16.45
N TYR A 176 -7.96 6.32 -16.89
CA TYR A 176 -9.01 7.28 -17.20
C TYR A 176 -9.85 7.54 -15.95
N LEU A 177 -9.98 8.82 -15.58
CA LEU A 177 -10.77 9.27 -14.43
C LEU A 177 -11.70 10.41 -14.85
N PRO A 178 -12.93 10.49 -14.30
CA PRO A 178 -13.84 11.59 -14.60
C PRO A 178 -13.31 12.90 -14.04
N THR A 179 -13.56 14.00 -14.76
CA THR A 179 -13.22 15.33 -14.26
C THR A 179 -14.13 15.73 -13.10
N VAL A 180 -13.52 16.08 -11.97
CA VAL A 180 -14.17 16.53 -10.74
C VAL A 180 -13.79 17.98 -10.42
N SER A 181 -14.77 18.78 -10.02
CA SER A 181 -14.62 20.16 -9.58
C SER A 181 -14.74 20.21 -8.07
N LEU A 182 -13.76 20.81 -7.40
CA LEU A 182 -13.70 20.90 -5.95
C LEU A 182 -13.68 22.36 -5.52
N ASP A 183 -14.58 22.72 -4.62
CA ASP A 183 -14.77 24.02 -4.02
C ASP A 183 -15.05 23.88 -2.50
N VAL A 184 -15.29 25.00 -1.84
CA VAL A 184 -15.53 25.07 -0.38
C VAL A 184 -16.72 24.24 0.10
N ASN A 185 -17.68 23.90 -0.78
CA ASN A 185 -18.87 23.12 -0.42
C ASN A 185 -18.69 21.63 -0.73
N SER A 186 -17.67 21.28 -1.51
CA SER A 186 -17.51 19.95 -2.07
C SER A 186 -17.37 18.87 -1.00
N ASP A 187 -16.60 19.11 0.07
CA ASP A 187 -16.48 18.14 1.20
C ASP A 187 -17.85 17.78 1.79
N VAL A 188 -18.69 18.78 2.06
CA VAL A 188 -20.03 18.57 2.62
C VAL A 188 -20.93 17.81 1.64
N VAL A 189 -20.90 18.18 0.36
CA VAL A 189 -21.70 17.51 -0.68
C VAL A 189 -21.28 16.05 -0.86
N LEU A 190 -19.98 15.78 -0.96
CA LEU A 190 -19.44 14.43 -1.11
C LEU A 190 -19.82 13.55 0.10
N ARG A 191 -19.68 14.04 1.33
CA ARG A 191 -20.07 13.31 2.54
C ARG A 191 -21.57 13.02 2.59
N ASN A 192 -22.40 14.00 2.23
CA ASN A 192 -23.85 13.81 2.20
C ASN A 192 -24.25 12.78 1.14
N LEU A 193 -23.59 12.74 -0.01
CA LEU A 193 -23.83 11.71 -1.04
C LEU A 193 -23.45 10.31 -0.57
N VAL A 194 -22.31 10.16 0.13
CA VAL A 194 -21.91 8.88 0.74
C VAL A 194 -22.91 8.46 1.82
N ALA A 195 -23.30 9.37 2.72
CA ALA A 195 -24.29 9.09 3.77
C ALA A 195 -25.66 8.70 3.17
N TYR A 196 -26.08 9.40 2.12
CA TYR A 196 -27.30 9.09 1.38
C TYR A 196 -27.26 7.67 0.82
N GLU A 197 -26.19 7.33 0.07
CA GLU A 197 -26.01 6.00 -0.53
C GLU A 197 -26.00 4.88 0.53
N ALA A 198 -25.35 5.11 1.68
CA ALA A 198 -25.33 4.16 2.79
C ALA A 198 -26.71 3.97 3.44
N SER A 199 -27.52 5.03 3.53
CA SER A 199 -28.86 5.01 4.14
C SER A 199 -29.96 4.45 3.23
N ASN A 200 -29.83 4.63 1.92
CA ASN A 200 -30.83 4.25 0.91
C ASN A 200 -30.52 2.90 0.23
N ALA A 201 -29.68 2.07 0.85
CA ALA A 201 -28.96 0.97 0.22
C ALA A 201 -29.85 -0.22 -0.22
N SER A 202 -30.48 -0.08 -1.39
CA SER A 202 -31.08 -1.19 -2.15
C SER A 202 -30.18 -1.67 -3.30
N GLY A 203 -28.91 -1.24 -3.40
CA GLY A 203 -28.02 -1.57 -4.52
C GLY A 203 -26.53 -1.35 -4.23
N PRO A 204 -25.64 -1.46 -5.25
CA PRO A 204 -24.20 -1.30 -5.08
C PRO A 204 -23.83 0.13 -4.69
N MET A 205 -22.85 0.26 -3.78
CA MET A 205 -22.36 1.55 -3.27
C MET A 205 -21.34 2.18 -4.24
N VAL A 206 -21.81 2.56 -5.42
CA VAL A 206 -20.99 3.06 -6.55
C VAL A 206 -20.25 4.35 -6.21
N PHE A 207 -20.95 5.30 -5.59
CA PHE A 207 -20.37 6.59 -5.24
C PHE A 207 -19.33 6.45 -4.12
N THR A 208 -19.64 5.68 -3.09
CA THR A 208 -18.72 5.39 -1.98
C THR A 208 -17.48 4.70 -2.53
N ARG A 209 -17.64 3.71 -3.41
CA ARG A 209 -16.49 3.02 -4.03
C ARG A 209 -15.61 3.97 -4.85
N TYR A 210 -16.21 4.94 -5.54
CA TYR A 210 -15.47 6.00 -6.22
C TYR A 210 -14.69 6.89 -5.22
N THR A 211 -15.31 7.30 -4.12
CA THR A 211 -14.62 8.13 -3.10
C THR A 211 -13.46 7.38 -2.46
N GLU A 212 -13.61 6.07 -2.21
CA GLU A 212 -12.52 5.21 -1.73
C GLU A 212 -11.38 5.11 -2.75
N LEU A 213 -11.69 5.00 -4.05
CA LEU A 213 -10.66 5.00 -5.10
C LEU A 213 -9.89 6.32 -5.11
N MET A 214 -10.60 7.45 -5.07
CA MET A 214 -9.98 8.79 -5.09
C MET A 214 -9.12 9.01 -3.84
N ASN A 215 -9.60 8.59 -2.67
CA ASN A 215 -8.83 8.57 -1.42
C ASN A 215 -7.58 7.69 -1.54
N GLY A 216 -7.70 6.47 -2.11
CA GLY A 216 -6.57 5.56 -2.24
C GLY A 216 -5.46 6.06 -3.18
N ILE A 217 -5.80 6.84 -4.21
CA ILE A 217 -4.80 7.35 -5.16
C ILE A 217 -4.26 8.75 -4.78
N ILE A 218 -4.96 9.52 -3.95
CA ILE A 218 -4.56 10.88 -3.53
C ILE A 218 -4.18 10.86 -2.05
N ASP A 219 -2.89 10.68 -1.76
CA ASP A 219 -2.38 10.68 -0.38
C ASP A 219 -1.80 12.06 -0.01
N THR A 220 -1.16 12.72 -0.97
CA THR A 220 -0.37 13.95 -0.75
C THR A 220 -0.81 15.12 -1.63
N GLU A 221 -0.37 16.33 -1.27
CA GLU A 221 -0.50 17.54 -2.11
C GLU A 221 0.03 17.29 -3.54
N GLU A 222 1.13 16.57 -3.67
CA GLU A 222 1.75 16.27 -4.96
C GLU A 222 0.86 15.37 -5.84
N ASP A 223 0.14 14.41 -5.24
CA ASP A 223 -0.83 13.57 -5.95
C ASP A 223 -1.99 14.41 -6.51
N ALA A 224 -2.54 15.29 -5.67
CA ALA A 224 -3.61 16.21 -6.05
C ALA A 224 -3.16 17.17 -7.16
N LYS A 225 -1.95 17.71 -7.05
CA LYS A 225 -1.31 18.58 -8.04
C LYS A 225 -1.17 17.90 -9.40
N ILE A 226 -0.71 16.65 -9.45
CA ILE A 226 -0.59 15.89 -10.71
C ILE A 226 -1.97 15.75 -11.36
N LEU A 227 -3.00 15.36 -10.61
CA LEU A 227 -4.36 15.21 -11.16
C LEU A 227 -4.95 16.55 -11.63
N ARG A 228 -4.64 17.65 -10.93
CA ARG A 228 -5.01 19.00 -11.35
C ARG A 228 -4.36 19.37 -12.68
N GLU A 229 -3.05 19.17 -12.81
CA GLU A 229 -2.31 19.46 -14.05
C GLU A 229 -2.81 18.62 -15.24
N ARG A 230 -3.34 17.42 -14.97
CA ARG A 230 -3.97 16.55 -15.98
C ARG A 230 -5.43 16.93 -16.29
N GLY A 231 -6.01 17.91 -15.60
CA GLY A 231 -7.39 18.33 -15.79
C GLY A 231 -8.44 17.33 -15.27
N ILE A 232 -8.02 16.40 -14.41
CA ILE A 232 -8.93 15.48 -13.71
C ILE A 232 -9.52 16.18 -12.50
N ILE A 233 -8.72 16.96 -11.76
CA ILE A 233 -9.22 17.82 -10.68
C ILE A 233 -9.22 19.27 -11.13
N LEU A 234 -10.34 19.93 -10.91
CA LEU A 234 -10.47 21.37 -11.08
C LEU A 234 -10.54 21.99 -9.71
N ASN A 235 -9.42 22.54 -9.30
CA ASN A 235 -9.23 23.05 -7.95
C ASN A 235 -9.74 24.50 -7.86
N HIS A 236 -10.81 24.71 -7.11
CA HIS A 236 -11.34 26.02 -6.69
C HIS A 236 -11.16 26.26 -5.17
N LEU A 237 -10.33 25.43 -4.52
CA LEU A 237 -9.86 25.59 -3.14
C LEU A 237 -8.58 26.45 -3.12
N LYS A 238 -8.01 26.65 -1.93
CA LYS A 238 -6.86 27.55 -1.76
C LYS A 238 -5.56 26.98 -2.32
N ASN A 239 -5.32 25.69 -2.16
CA ASN A 239 -4.11 24.98 -2.60
C ASN A 239 -4.42 23.49 -2.89
N ASP A 240 -3.41 22.73 -3.31
CA ASP A 240 -3.59 21.29 -3.61
C ASP A 240 -3.60 20.43 -2.33
N GLU A 241 -3.08 20.95 -1.21
CA GLU A 241 -3.15 20.30 0.10
C GLU A 241 -4.61 20.20 0.58
N GLU A 242 -5.40 21.25 0.42
CA GLU A 242 -6.84 21.23 0.71
C GLU A 242 -7.57 20.20 -0.15
N VAL A 243 -7.18 20.02 -1.41
CA VAL A 243 -7.72 18.95 -2.27
C VAL A 243 -7.42 17.57 -1.71
N ALA A 244 -6.17 17.31 -1.32
CA ALA A 244 -5.80 16.03 -0.71
C ALA A 244 -6.59 15.78 0.58
N ASN A 245 -6.75 16.81 1.42
CA ASN A 245 -7.51 16.73 2.67
C ASN A 245 -9.00 16.42 2.46
N VAL A 246 -9.63 16.91 1.39
CA VAL A 246 -11.02 16.54 1.06
C VAL A 246 -11.15 15.03 0.87
N TRP A 247 -10.26 14.41 0.09
CA TRP A 247 -10.32 12.97 -0.18
C TRP A 247 -9.88 12.12 1.01
N ASN A 248 -8.78 12.51 1.67
CA ASN A 248 -8.24 11.85 2.87
C ASN A 248 -9.20 11.91 4.06
N GLY A 249 -10.02 12.98 4.13
CA GLY A 249 -11.01 13.15 5.17
C GLY A 249 -12.29 12.31 4.96
N MET A 250 -12.48 11.67 3.81
CA MET A 250 -13.69 10.90 3.54
C MET A 250 -13.76 9.67 4.45
N SER A 251 -14.90 9.49 5.12
CA SER A 251 -15.12 8.33 6.00
C SER A 251 -15.09 7.04 5.19
N ARG A 252 -14.43 6.01 5.73
CA ARG A 252 -14.44 4.66 5.15
C ARG A 252 -15.86 4.09 5.14
N SER A 253 -16.18 3.26 4.16
CA SER A 253 -17.48 2.62 4.10
C SER A 253 -17.74 1.76 5.34
N ILE A 254 -18.99 1.71 5.77
CA ILE A 254 -19.47 0.86 6.88
C ILE A 254 -19.76 -0.57 6.36
N ARG A 255 -19.83 -0.77 5.04
CA ARG A 255 -20.16 -2.04 4.37
C ARG A 255 -19.21 -2.29 3.19
N LEU A 256 -19.11 -3.55 2.75
CA LEU A 256 -18.32 -3.89 1.56
C LEU A 256 -18.88 -3.21 0.30
N THR A 257 -18.02 -2.48 -0.40
CA THR A 257 -18.32 -1.70 -1.60
C THR A 257 -17.85 -2.45 -2.86
N LYS A 258 -18.57 -3.50 -3.27
CA LYS A 258 -18.24 -4.23 -4.51
C LYS A 258 -18.92 -3.61 -5.72
N VAL A 259 -18.13 -3.10 -6.65
CA VAL A 259 -18.60 -2.42 -7.87
C VAL A 259 -17.77 -2.94 -9.05
N PRO A 260 -18.30 -3.88 -9.86
CA PRO A 260 -17.48 -4.69 -10.78
C PRO A 260 -16.59 -3.90 -11.73
N PHE A 261 -17.05 -2.77 -12.28
CA PHE A 261 -16.26 -1.99 -13.23
C PHE A 261 -15.15 -1.17 -12.55
N LEU A 262 -15.38 -0.65 -11.34
CA LEU A 262 -14.35 0.04 -10.55
C LEU A 262 -13.32 -0.95 -10.03
N ASP A 263 -13.78 -2.08 -9.50
CA ASP A 263 -12.92 -3.13 -8.96
C ASP A 263 -12.01 -3.69 -10.05
N LYS A 264 -12.53 -3.89 -11.26
CA LYS A 264 -11.74 -4.27 -12.43
C LYS A 264 -10.68 -3.22 -12.77
N ALA A 265 -11.01 -1.93 -12.76
CA ALA A 265 -10.04 -0.88 -13.05
C ALA A 265 -8.92 -0.84 -11.99
N ILE A 266 -9.27 -0.99 -10.71
CA ILE A 266 -8.32 -1.08 -9.59
C ILE A 266 -7.41 -2.30 -9.75
N GLU A 267 -7.99 -3.48 -9.98
CA GLU A 267 -7.24 -4.73 -10.16
C GLU A 267 -6.28 -4.62 -11.35
N ASP A 268 -6.74 -4.03 -12.46
CA ASP A 268 -5.95 -3.88 -13.68
C ASP A 268 -4.75 -2.93 -13.48
N VAL A 269 -4.92 -1.83 -12.73
CA VAL A 269 -3.84 -0.91 -12.35
C VAL A 269 -2.84 -1.60 -11.42
N ASN A 270 -3.33 -2.29 -10.39
CA ASN A 270 -2.49 -3.00 -9.42
C ASN A 270 -1.67 -4.09 -10.08
N LYS A 271 -2.30 -4.89 -10.95
CA LYS A 271 -1.62 -5.94 -11.70
C LYS A 271 -0.51 -5.38 -12.60
N TYR A 272 -0.75 -4.23 -13.23
CA TYR A 272 0.27 -3.54 -14.00
C TYR A 272 1.44 -3.10 -13.10
N HIS A 273 1.14 -2.36 -12.03
CA HIS A 273 2.14 -1.84 -11.09
C HIS A 273 2.98 -2.97 -10.47
N ASP A 274 2.34 -4.01 -9.95
CA ASP A 274 2.99 -5.14 -9.29
C ASP A 274 3.69 -6.08 -10.27
N GLY A 275 3.31 -6.04 -11.55
CA GLY A 275 4.01 -6.73 -12.63
C GLY A 275 5.39 -6.16 -12.92
N LEU A 276 5.64 -4.88 -12.60
CA LEU A 276 6.90 -4.20 -12.93
C LEU A 276 8.06 -4.76 -12.11
N PHE A 277 9.15 -5.11 -12.79
CA PHE A 277 10.35 -5.63 -12.14
C PHE A 277 10.90 -4.69 -11.06
N LYS A 278 10.88 -3.37 -11.32
CA LYS A 278 11.31 -2.36 -10.35
C LYS A 278 10.50 -2.42 -9.05
N VAL A 279 9.17 -2.56 -9.15
CA VAL A 279 8.28 -2.65 -7.98
C VAL A 279 8.51 -3.96 -7.23
N LYS A 280 8.69 -5.08 -7.95
CA LYS A 280 9.04 -6.37 -7.33
C LYS A 280 10.35 -6.30 -6.56
N VAL A 281 11.38 -5.71 -7.16
CA VAL A 281 12.68 -5.50 -6.49
C VAL A 281 12.53 -4.56 -5.30
N GLU A 282 11.79 -3.46 -5.42
CA GLU A 282 11.55 -2.55 -4.28
C GLU A 282 10.84 -3.26 -3.12
N LYS A 283 9.77 -4.02 -3.41
CA LYS A 283 9.04 -4.83 -2.41
C LYS A 283 9.99 -5.83 -1.75
N PHE A 284 10.79 -6.56 -2.55
CA PHE A 284 11.79 -7.50 -2.06
C PHE A 284 12.84 -6.82 -1.16
N MET A 285 13.37 -5.67 -1.58
CA MET A 285 14.37 -4.91 -0.82
C MET A 285 13.79 -4.40 0.51
N LYS A 286 12.58 -3.84 0.50
CA LYS A 286 11.89 -3.42 1.74
C LYS A 286 11.67 -4.59 2.68
N GLN A 287 11.13 -5.69 2.16
CA GLN A 287 10.73 -6.82 2.99
C GLN A 287 11.91 -7.59 3.56
N HIS A 288 13.00 -7.73 2.81
CA HIS A 288 14.14 -8.54 3.22
C HIS A 288 15.35 -7.74 3.67
N VAL A 289 15.81 -6.80 2.84
CA VAL A 289 17.07 -6.08 3.09
C VAL A 289 16.91 -5.01 4.17
N PHE A 290 15.87 -4.18 4.09
CA PHE A 290 15.64 -3.16 5.12
C PHE A 290 15.19 -3.76 6.45
N SER A 291 14.32 -4.77 6.40
CA SER A 291 13.92 -5.53 7.60
C SER A 291 15.11 -6.17 8.31
N SER A 292 16.09 -6.66 7.54
CA SER A 292 17.30 -7.31 8.07
C SER A 292 18.52 -6.39 8.18
N TRP A 293 18.38 -5.08 7.96
CA TRP A 293 19.52 -4.16 7.86
C TRP A 293 20.38 -4.17 9.13
N LYS A 294 19.75 -4.25 10.31
CA LYS A 294 20.44 -4.34 11.60
C LYS A 294 21.33 -5.59 11.69
N LEU A 295 20.85 -6.73 11.20
CA LEU A 295 21.62 -7.98 11.18
C LEU A 295 22.79 -7.86 10.20
N LEU A 296 22.57 -7.28 9.03
CA LEU A 296 23.62 -7.06 8.03
C LEU A 296 24.73 -6.15 8.58
N THR A 297 24.37 -5.06 9.28
CA THR A 297 25.34 -4.15 9.91
C THR A 297 26.13 -4.81 11.03
N LEU A 298 25.48 -5.68 11.84
CA LEU A 298 26.18 -6.43 12.87
C LEU A 298 27.19 -7.40 12.25
N LEU A 299 26.79 -8.09 11.19
CA LEU A 299 27.64 -9.05 10.52
C LEU A 299 28.85 -8.39 9.85
N ALA A 300 28.64 -7.25 9.19
CA ALA A 300 29.73 -6.43 8.65
C ALA A 300 30.69 -5.95 9.74
N SER A 301 30.17 -5.57 10.91
CA SER A 301 30.98 -5.14 12.05
C SER A 301 31.85 -6.27 12.60
N ILE A 302 31.30 -7.48 12.73
CA ILE A 302 32.05 -8.68 13.15
C ILE A 302 33.17 -9.00 12.16
N LEU A 303 32.87 -8.96 10.85
CA LEU A 303 33.86 -9.22 9.81
C LEU A 303 35.01 -8.21 9.84
N LEU A 304 34.70 -6.91 9.97
CA LEU A 304 35.71 -5.86 10.10
C LEU A 304 36.58 -6.04 11.35
N LEU A 305 36.00 -6.44 12.48
CA LEU A 305 36.72 -6.70 13.71
C LEU A 305 37.69 -7.88 13.56
N LEU A 306 37.30 -8.92 12.84
CA LEU A 306 38.16 -10.07 12.56
C LEU A 306 39.31 -9.73 11.62
N LEU A 307 39.04 -8.95 10.58
CA LEU A 307 40.08 -8.44 9.68
C LEU A 307 41.08 -7.57 10.45
N ALA A 308 40.61 -6.69 11.34
CA ALA A 308 41.47 -5.87 12.19
C ALA A 308 42.31 -6.72 13.15
N CYS A 309 41.72 -7.76 13.77
CA CYS A 309 42.45 -8.71 14.60
C CYS A 309 43.52 -9.46 13.79
N LEU A 310 43.19 -9.94 12.60
CA LEU A 310 44.13 -10.64 11.72
C LEU A 310 45.28 -9.73 11.31
N GLN A 311 44.99 -8.47 10.96
CA GLN A 311 45.99 -7.46 10.65
C GLN A 311 46.93 -7.18 11.84
N ALA A 312 46.37 -6.99 13.04
CA ALA A 312 47.16 -6.78 14.25
C ALA A 312 48.07 -7.98 14.55
N LEU A 313 47.58 -9.21 14.36
CA LEU A 313 48.37 -10.42 14.55
C LEU A 313 49.47 -10.57 13.49
N CYS A 314 49.16 -10.32 12.22
CA CYS A 314 50.16 -10.32 11.15
C CYS A 314 51.26 -9.27 11.40
N SER A 315 50.91 -8.11 11.96
CA SER A 315 51.88 -7.07 12.30
C SER A 315 52.79 -7.44 13.47
N VAL A 316 52.33 -8.25 14.42
CA VAL A 316 53.11 -8.66 15.60
C VAL A 316 53.95 -9.92 15.32
N TYR A 317 53.45 -10.84 14.50
CA TYR A 317 54.03 -12.18 14.33
C TYR A 317 54.67 -12.46 12.96
N ASP A 318 54.83 -11.45 12.10
CA ASP A 318 55.35 -11.56 10.73
C ASP A 318 54.67 -12.69 9.91
N CYS A 319 53.59 -12.34 9.22
CA CYS A 319 52.67 -13.28 8.55
C CYS A 319 53.27 -14.16 7.44
N VAL A 320 54.55 -13.97 7.09
CA VAL A 320 55.32 -14.82 6.16
C VAL A 320 55.37 -16.29 6.64
N ARG A 321 55.23 -16.53 7.96
CA ARG A 321 55.29 -17.89 8.52
C ARG A 321 53.93 -18.63 8.60
N LEU A 322 52.81 -17.94 8.42
CA LEU A 322 51.45 -18.49 8.59
C LEU A 322 50.77 -18.89 7.28
N PHE A 323 51.06 -18.18 6.19
CA PHE A 323 50.63 -18.55 4.84
C PHE A 323 51.86 -19.07 4.10
N HIS A 324 52.06 -20.38 4.16
CA HIS A 324 53.14 -21.08 3.46
C HIS A 324 52.86 -21.06 1.94
N ILE A 325 52.98 -19.89 1.31
CA ILE A 325 52.89 -19.74 -0.14
C ILE A 325 54.25 -20.18 -0.69
N GLN A 326 54.33 -21.43 -1.11
CA GLN A 326 55.44 -21.91 -1.93
C GLN A 326 55.23 -21.37 -3.34
N TYR A 327 56.17 -20.51 -3.78
CA TYR A 327 56.38 -20.18 -5.19
C TYR A 327 56.84 -21.42 -5.96
#